data_AF-A0A8F1MCU9-F1
#
_entry.id   AF-A0A8F1MCU9-F1
#
_cell.length_a   1.000
_cell.length_b   1.000
_cell.length_c   1.000
_cell.angle_alpha   90.00
_cell.angle_beta   90.00
_cell.angle_gamma   90.00
#
_symmetry.space_group_name_H-M   'P 1'
#
loop_
_entity.id
_entity.type
_entity.pdbx_description
1 polymer ?
#
loop_
_entity_poly.entity_id
_entity_poly.type
_entity_poly.pdbx_seq_one_letter_code
_entity_poly.pdbx_strand_id
1 'polypeptide(L)'
;MLVDRQATRGSVKLSVKWYNLGNNVNRHVANMEKGFLMSQAKMEDIISLCKRRGFIYQGSDVYGGLSGTWDYGPLGVQLKRNIMNLWWRMFVDERDDIYGVDAAILMNPKVWKASGHVDTFVDPLIECRECHGRFRADHIIKNKDDYISKLNPFFNRRETLIDSYAGVEYTPETKKELYDKLVEADLVAGEATYPAHDTVDQLKNYYVLQSQKDAVSYLGDFPAAYLNNTKTKCPRCGNIAWYPVAHLQYDVQDERWRHRK
;
A
#
# COMPACT_ATOMS: atom_id res chain seq x y z
N MET A 1 59.67 -12.95 -32.55
CA MET A 1 59.43 -13.66 -33.81
C MET A 1 58.00 -13.40 -34.24
N LEU A 2 57.84 -12.72 -35.38
CA LEU A 2 56.56 -12.40 -35.99
C LEU A 2 56.05 -13.63 -36.76
N VAL A 3 54.77 -13.96 -36.62
CA VAL A 3 54.02 -14.66 -37.66
C VAL A 3 52.70 -13.91 -37.82
N ASP A 4 52.63 -13.15 -38.91
CA ASP A 4 51.43 -12.48 -39.39
C ASP A 4 50.70 -13.42 -40.37
N ARG A 5 49.39 -13.59 -40.22
CA ARG A 5 48.48 -14.04 -41.28
C ARG A 5 47.30 -13.08 -41.33
N GLN A 6 47.37 -12.14 -42.28
CA GLN A 6 46.26 -11.39 -42.86
C GLN A 6 45.32 -12.37 -43.61
N ALA A 7 44.04 -12.14 -43.91
CA ALA A 7 43.00 -11.18 -43.52
C ALA A 7 41.73 -11.64 -44.28
N THR A 8 40.51 -11.43 -43.76
CA THR A 8 39.36 -11.02 -44.60
C THR A 8 38.20 -10.45 -43.77
N ARG A 9 37.94 -9.16 -44.04
CA ARG A 9 36.66 -8.44 -44.14
C ARG A 9 35.70 -8.39 -42.93
N GLY A 10 35.67 -7.20 -42.31
CA GLY A 10 34.40 -6.51 -42.04
C GLY A 10 33.85 -6.49 -40.62
N SER A 11 34.61 -5.98 -39.64
CA SER A 11 34.05 -5.37 -38.42
C SER A 11 35.15 -4.58 -37.70
N VAL A 12 34.95 -3.28 -37.48
CA VAL A 12 35.90 -2.40 -36.79
C VAL A 12 36.11 -2.91 -35.36
N LYS A 13 37.30 -3.45 -35.06
CA LYS A 13 37.76 -3.72 -33.69
C LYS A 13 38.51 -2.50 -33.19
N LEU A 14 37.90 -1.77 -32.25
CA LEU A 14 38.59 -0.78 -31.42
C LEU A 14 39.66 -1.47 -30.58
N SER A 15 40.94 -1.32 -30.92
CA SER A 15 42.04 -1.74 -30.05
C SER A 15 42.27 -0.68 -28.98
N VAL A 16 41.79 -0.91 -27.76
CA VAL A 16 42.16 -0.09 -26.61
C VAL A 16 43.55 -0.53 -26.15
N LYS A 17 44.57 0.30 -26.41
CA LYS A 17 45.91 0.14 -25.83
C LYS A 17 45.86 0.52 -24.36
N TRP A 18 46.04 -0.47 -23.48
CA TRP A 18 46.22 -0.23 -22.05
C TRP A 18 47.67 0.19 -21.79
N TYR A 19 47.86 1.40 -21.29
CA TYR A 19 49.13 1.84 -20.72
C TYR A 19 49.31 1.16 -19.36
N ASN A 20 50.44 0.49 -19.18
CA ASN A 20 50.81 -0.16 -17.94
C ASN A 20 51.36 0.91 -16.98
N LEU A 21 50.50 1.44 -16.10
CA LEU A 21 50.90 2.32 -14.99
C LEU A 21 51.05 1.48 -13.73
N GLY A 22 52.22 1.60 -13.11
CA GLY A 22 52.79 0.68 -12.13
C GLY A 22 51.94 0.34 -10.89
N ASN A 23 52.08 -0.92 -10.49
CA ASN A 23 52.22 -1.44 -9.11
C ASN A 23 51.43 -0.77 -7.96
N ASN A 24 50.12 -0.53 -8.12
CA ASN A 24 49.23 -0.49 -6.93
C ASN A 24 47.73 -0.73 -7.17
N VAL A 25 47.33 -1.34 -8.30
CA VAL A 25 45.89 -1.51 -8.65
C VAL A 25 45.38 -2.95 -8.53
N ASN A 26 46.25 -3.94 -8.32
CA ASN A 26 45.88 -5.35 -8.45
C ASN A 26 45.66 -6.10 -7.13
N ARG A 27 44.99 -5.48 -6.15
CA ARG A 27 44.42 -6.24 -5.02
C ARG A 27 42.94 -6.56 -5.22
N HIS A 28 42.22 -5.79 -6.05
CA HIS A 28 40.80 -6.03 -6.32
C HIS A 28 40.57 -7.02 -7.48
N VAL A 29 41.42 -7.01 -8.51
CA VAL A 29 41.26 -7.89 -9.68
C VAL A 29 41.68 -9.34 -9.36
N ALA A 30 42.66 -9.55 -8.47
CA ALA A 30 43.11 -10.89 -8.07
C ALA A 30 42.08 -11.68 -7.24
N ASN A 31 41.05 -11.02 -6.69
CA ASN A 31 40.00 -11.67 -5.91
C ASN A 31 38.81 -12.16 -6.77
N MET A 32 38.85 -11.95 -8.09
CA MET A 32 37.79 -12.40 -9.01
C MET A 32 37.96 -13.84 -9.49
N GLU A 33 39.17 -14.42 -9.40
CA GLU A 33 39.45 -15.80 -9.85
C GLU A 33 39.24 -16.86 -8.76
N LYS A 34 39.21 -16.48 -7.49
CA LYS A 34 38.76 -17.35 -6.40
C LYS A 34 37.31 -17.00 -6.15
N GLY A 35 36.39 -17.92 -6.42
CA GLY A 35 34.96 -17.79 -6.18
C GLY A 35 34.68 -17.28 -4.77
N PHE A 36 34.70 -15.96 -4.61
CA PHE A 36 34.27 -15.27 -3.42
C PHE A 36 32.76 -15.32 -3.50
N LEU A 37 32.19 -16.36 -2.91
CA LEU A 37 30.81 -16.35 -2.45
C LEU A 37 30.65 -15.04 -1.68
N MET A 38 30.05 -14.04 -2.32
CA MET A 38 29.57 -12.87 -1.60
C MET A 38 28.63 -13.45 -0.55
N SER A 39 29.06 -13.44 0.71
CA SER A 39 28.17 -13.75 1.82
C SER A 39 26.91 -12.92 1.59
N GLN A 40 25.76 -13.57 1.50
CA GLN A 40 24.48 -12.91 1.26
C GLN A 40 24.37 -11.77 2.28
N ALA A 41 24.58 -10.53 1.82
CA ALA A 41 24.71 -9.39 2.72
C ALA A 41 23.40 -9.27 3.47
N LYS A 42 23.45 -9.28 4.80
CA LYS A 42 22.24 -9.13 5.59
C LYS A 42 21.71 -7.71 5.36
N MET A 43 20.39 -7.53 5.39
CA MET A 43 19.78 -6.21 5.15
C MET A 43 20.34 -5.17 6.12
N GLU A 44 20.60 -5.60 7.36
CA GLU A 44 21.20 -4.79 8.41
C GLU A 44 22.61 -4.28 8.03
N ASP A 45 23.41 -5.08 7.33
CA ASP A 45 24.76 -4.70 6.89
C ASP A 45 24.69 -3.59 5.83
N ILE A 46 23.71 -3.69 4.92
CA ILE A 46 23.46 -2.69 3.87
C ILE A 46 23.00 -1.37 4.49
N ILE A 47 22.01 -1.43 5.39
CA ILE A 47 21.51 -0.24 6.11
C ILE A 47 22.65 0.44 6.87
N SER A 48 23.47 -0.35 7.57
CA SER A 48 24.61 0.14 8.33
C SER A 48 25.65 0.83 7.44
N LEU A 49 25.94 0.27 6.26
CA LEU A 49 26.82 0.88 5.28
C LEU A 49 26.25 2.21 4.75
N CYS A 50 24.97 2.23 4.37
CA CYS A 50 24.30 3.41 3.85
C CYS A 50 24.36 4.58 4.84
N LYS A 51 24.08 4.33 6.12
CA LYS A 51 24.16 5.35 7.18
C LYS A 51 25.60 5.81 7.42
N ARG A 52 26.58 4.90 7.53
CA ARG A 52 27.98 5.26 7.78
C ARG A 52 28.66 6.00 6.62
N ARG A 53 28.26 5.72 5.38
CA ARG A 53 28.91 6.29 4.17
C ARG A 53 28.16 7.48 3.58
N GLY A 54 27.03 7.87 4.15
CA GLY A 54 26.26 9.02 3.69
C GLY A 54 25.53 8.79 2.38
N PHE A 55 24.88 7.62 2.27
CA PHE A 55 23.92 7.35 1.21
C PHE A 55 22.51 7.78 1.60
N ILE A 56 21.95 7.14 2.63
CA ILE A 56 20.54 7.35 3.02
C ILE A 56 20.48 7.42 4.55
N TYR A 57 19.67 8.36 5.04
CA TYR A 57 19.35 8.56 6.45
C TYR A 57 17.84 8.45 6.66
N GLN A 58 17.43 8.11 7.88
CA GLN A 58 16.03 8.17 8.25
C GLN A 58 15.59 9.64 8.30
N GLY A 59 14.43 9.96 7.74
CA GLY A 59 13.90 11.32 7.80
C GLY A 59 13.68 11.73 9.26
N SER A 60 14.04 12.96 9.60
CA SER A 60 13.92 13.49 10.97
C SER A 60 14.62 12.64 12.05
N ASP A 61 15.74 11.96 11.73
CA ASP A 61 16.47 11.05 12.64
C ASP A 61 16.73 11.66 14.03
N VAL A 62 17.19 12.92 14.08
CA VAL A 62 17.50 13.64 15.33
C VAL A 62 16.28 13.94 16.20
N TYR A 63 15.06 13.80 15.67
CA TYR A 63 13.80 14.00 16.36
C TYR A 63 13.01 12.70 16.58
N GLY A 64 13.70 11.54 16.53
CA GLY A 64 13.07 10.23 16.73
C GLY A 64 12.59 9.54 15.46
N GLY A 65 12.85 10.14 14.29
CA GLY A 65 12.58 9.55 12.99
C GLY A 65 11.12 9.68 12.54
N LEU A 66 10.93 9.87 11.24
CA LEU A 66 9.62 9.88 10.59
C LEU A 66 9.51 8.67 9.66
N SER A 67 8.64 7.72 10.03
CA SER A 67 8.43 6.51 9.26
C SER A 67 7.98 6.82 7.83
N GLY A 68 8.51 6.09 6.85
CA GLY A 68 8.19 6.29 5.44
C GLY A 68 8.89 7.48 4.78
N THR A 69 9.82 8.14 5.47
CA THR A 69 10.61 9.25 4.91
C THR A 69 12.11 9.03 5.08
N TRP A 70 12.88 9.50 4.10
CA TRP A 70 14.33 9.30 4.05
C TRP A 70 15.03 10.50 3.41
N ASP A 71 16.20 10.83 3.93
CA ASP A 71 17.07 11.89 3.42
C ASP A 71 18.27 11.28 2.70
N TYR A 72 18.57 11.79 1.50
CA TYR A 72 19.74 11.36 0.74
C TYR A 72 20.98 12.16 1.17
N GLY A 73 22.01 11.46 1.62
CA GLY A 73 23.33 12.04 1.93
C GLY A 73 24.14 12.35 0.67
N PRO A 74 25.38 12.87 0.81
CA PRO A 74 26.18 13.32 -0.33
C PRO A 74 26.41 12.26 -1.41
N LEU A 75 26.74 11.03 -1.01
CA LEU A 75 26.92 9.91 -1.96
C LEU A 75 25.58 9.42 -2.50
N GLY A 76 24.53 9.47 -1.68
CA GLY A 76 23.17 9.08 -2.09
C GLY A 76 22.59 9.99 -3.16
N VAL A 77 22.77 11.32 -3.03
CA VAL A 77 22.32 12.29 -4.02
C VAL A 77 23.03 12.07 -5.35
N GLN A 78 24.35 11.83 -5.34
CA GLN A 78 25.09 11.56 -6.57
C GLN A 78 24.66 10.24 -7.22
N LEU A 79 24.49 9.19 -6.43
CA LEU A 79 23.97 7.92 -6.92
C LEU A 79 22.58 8.07 -7.54
N LYS A 80 21.65 8.76 -6.84
CA LYS A 80 20.30 9.04 -7.33
C LYS A 80 20.35 9.80 -8.66
N ARG A 81 21.16 10.86 -8.76
CA ARG A 81 21.34 11.64 -10.00
C ARG A 81 21.87 10.80 -11.15
N ASN A 82 22.89 9.97 -10.90
CA ASN A 82 23.44 9.10 -11.94
C ASN A 82 22.40 8.11 -12.45
N ILE A 83 21.60 7.51 -11.57
CA ILE A 83 20.51 6.59 -11.95
C ILE A 83 19.44 7.34 -12.76
N MET A 84 18.98 8.50 -12.30
CA MET A 84 17.98 9.30 -13.02
C MET A 84 18.47 9.72 -14.41
N ASN A 85 19.73 10.16 -14.54
CA ASN A 85 20.30 10.56 -15.82
C ASN A 85 20.47 9.38 -16.79
N LEU A 86 20.89 8.21 -16.28
CA LEU A 86 20.99 7.00 -17.09
C LEU A 86 19.62 6.55 -17.59
N TRP A 87 18.60 6.61 -16.72
CA TRP A 87 17.23 6.28 -17.10
C TRP A 87 16.68 7.27 -18.14
N TRP A 88 16.87 8.57 -17.92
CA TRP A 88 16.42 9.61 -18.84
C TRP A 88 17.06 9.46 -20.21
N ARG A 89 18.37 9.24 -20.26
CA ARG A 89 19.07 9.03 -21.53
C ARG A 89 18.53 7.83 -22.29
N MET A 90 18.39 6.69 -21.60
CA MET A 90 17.95 5.44 -22.21
C MET A 90 16.51 5.49 -22.74
N PHE A 91 15.60 6.13 -22.00
CA PHE A 91 14.17 6.09 -22.33
C PHE A 91 13.67 7.34 -23.05
N VAL A 92 14.24 8.51 -22.78
CA VAL A 92 13.77 9.78 -23.36
C VAL A 92 14.70 10.23 -24.48
N ASP A 93 16.01 10.35 -24.23
CA ASP A 93 16.92 10.93 -25.24
C ASP A 93 17.23 9.96 -26.40
N GLU A 94 17.32 8.65 -26.13
CA GLU A 94 17.68 7.61 -27.12
C GLU A 94 16.47 7.04 -27.88
N ARG A 95 15.24 7.50 -27.60
CA ARG A 95 14.01 7.01 -28.23
C ARG A 95 13.18 8.14 -28.82
N ASP A 96 12.68 7.93 -30.04
CA ASP A 96 11.87 8.93 -30.76
C ASP A 96 10.38 8.94 -30.34
N ASP A 97 9.95 8.01 -29.48
CA ASP A 97 8.55 7.77 -29.12
C ASP A 97 8.19 8.10 -27.66
N ILE A 98 9.09 8.76 -26.92
CA ILE A 98 8.88 9.13 -25.52
C ILE A 98 9.23 10.61 -25.31
N TYR A 99 8.34 11.34 -24.63
CA TYR A 99 8.50 12.77 -24.37
C TYR A 99 8.55 13.06 -22.88
N GLY A 100 9.56 13.83 -22.46
CA GLY A 100 9.71 14.29 -21.08
C GLY A 100 8.66 15.36 -20.71
N VAL A 101 8.01 15.18 -19.57
CA VAL A 101 7.06 16.14 -18.99
C VAL A 101 7.31 16.27 -17.50
N ASP A 102 7.35 17.50 -16.98
CA ASP A 102 7.41 17.79 -15.55
C ASP A 102 6.07 18.39 -15.10
N ALA A 103 5.35 17.69 -14.23
CA ALA A 103 4.00 18.03 -13.81
C ALA A 103 3.97 18.48 -12.34
N ALA A 104 3.03 19.37 -12.02
CA ALA A 104 2.85 19.83 -10.65
C ALA A 104 2.37 18.69 -9.73
N ILE A 105 2.95 18.61 -8.52
CA ILE A 105 2.56 17.63 -7.49
C ILE A 105 1.15 17.93 -6.95
N LEU A 106 0.81 19.22 -6.80
CA LEU A 106 -0.51 19.64 -6.36
C LEU A 106 -1.48 19.70 -7.54
N MET A 107 -2.54 18.89 -7.49
CA MET A 107 -3.51 18.74 -8.56
C MET A 107 -4.95 19.04 -8.10
N ASN A 108 -5.82 19.41 -9.04
CA ASN A 108 -7.25 19.58 -8.77
C ASN A 108 -7.89 18.25 -8.33
N PRO A 109 -8.69 18.20 -7.24
CA PRO A 109 -9.36 16.99 -6.75
C PRO A 109 -10.14 16.20 -7.81
N LYS A 110 -10.71 16.89 -8.80
CA LYS A 110 -11.44 16.25 -9.90
C LYS A 110 -10.58 15.29 -10.71
N VAL A 111 -9.27 15.52 -10.81
CA VAL A 111 -8.35 14.62 -11.52
C VAL A 111 -8.24 13.29 -10.79
N TRP A 112 -8.09 13.32 -9.46
CA TRP A 112 -8.02 12.10 -8.63
C TRP A 112 -9.33 11.31 -8.65
N LYS A 113 -10.47 12.00 -8.75
CA LYS A 113 -11.77 11.33 -8.90
C LYS A 113 -11.92 10.70 -10.29
N ALA A 114 -11.60 11.45 -11.35
CA ALA A 114 -11.70 10.97 -12.72
C ALA A 114 -10.75 9.78 -13.01
N SER A 115 -9.57 9.75 -12.37
CA SER A 115 -8.63 8.64 -12.47
C SER A 115 -8.96 7.46 -11.54
N GLY A 116 -10.03 7.55 -10.75
CA GLY A 116 -10.45 6.52 -9.80
C GLY A 116 -9.65 6.43 -8.49
N HIS A 117 -8.59 7.23 -8.32
CA HIS A 117 -7.72 7.16 -7.14
C HIS A 117 -8.48 7.39 -5.83
N VAL A 118 -9.46 8.30 -5.82
CA VAL A 118 -10.28 8.57 -4.63
C VAL A 118 -11.06 7.34 -4.18
N ASP A 119 -11.49 6.49 -5.11
CA ASP A 119 -12.36 5.36 -4.81
C ASP A 119 -11.58 4.05 -4.60
N THR A 120 -10.40 3.92 -5.22
CA THR A 120 -9.67 2.64 -5.24
C THR A 120 -8.30 2.65 -4.56
N PHE A 121 -7.68 3.82 -4.37
CA PHE A 121 -6.34 3.92 -3.78
C PHE A 121 -6.42 4.01 -2.26
N VAL A 122 -6.98 2.97 -1.64
CA VAL A 122 -7.14 2.85 -0.20
C VAL A 122 -6.59 1.53 0.29
N ASP A 123 -5.82 1.57 1.38
CA ASP A 123 -5.41 0.37 2.09
C ASP A 123 -6.44 0.06 3.18
N PRO A 124 -6.90 -1.20 3.30
CA PRO A 124 -7.85 -1.58 4.34
C PRO A 124 -7.16 -1.58 5.71
N LEU A 125 -7.55 -0.66 6.59
CA LEU A 125 -6.96 -0.49 7.92
C LEU A 125 -7.90 -0.92 9.04
N ILE A 126 -7.30 -1.56 10.06
CA ILE A 126 -7.92 -1.95 11.32
C ILE A 126 -7.08 -1.45 12.49
N GLU A 127 -7.72 -1.09 13.59
CA GLU A 127 -7.06 -0.57 14.79
C GLU A 127 -7.22 -1.54 15.97
N CYS A 128 -6.16 -1.73 16.75
CA CYS A 128 -6.24 -2.41 18.03
C CYS A 128 -6.69 -1.41 19.10
N ARG A 129 -7.80 -1.69 19.80
CA ARG A 129 -8.38 -0.79 20.83
C ARG A 129 -7.42 -0.52 21.99
N GLU A 130 -6.53 -1.45 22.29
CA GLU A 130 -5.67 -1.39 23.48
C GLU A 130 -4.37 -0.60 23.25
N CYS A 131 -3.74 -0.78 22.08
CA CYS A 131 -2.47 -0.13 21.78
C CYS A 131 -2.56 0.95 20.70
N HIS A 132 -3.77 1.20 20.18
CA HIS A 132 -4.06 2.11 19.07
C HIS A 132 -3.18 1.88 17.84
N GLY A 133 -2.63 0.68 17.71
CA GLY A 133 -1.85 0.27 16.55
C GLY A 133 -2.78 0.10 15.37
N ARG A 134 -2.47 0.77 14.26
CA ARG A 134 -3.14 0.58 12.98
C ARG A 134 -2.39 -0.44 12.15
N PHE A 135 -3.13 -1.38 11.58
CA PHE A 135 -2.60 -2.48 10.79
C PHE A 135 -3.40 -2.63 9.52
N ARG A 136 -2.70 -3.04 8.47
CA ARG A 136 -3.32 -3.46 7.22
C ARG A 136 -4.06 -4.78 7.41
N ALA A 137 -5.37 -4.79 7.13
CA ALA A 137 -6.23 -5.94 7.38
C ALA A 137 -5.79 -7.18 6.59
N ASP A 138 -5.34 -7.00 5.35
CA ASP A 138 -4.82 -8.05 4.47
C ASP A 138 -3.52 -8.69 5.00
N HIS A 139 -2.72 -7.96 5.79
CA HIS A 139 -1.51 -8.52 6.41
C HIS A 139 -1.83 -9.36 7.66
N ILE A 140 -2.95 -9.07 8.33
CA ILE A 140 -3.37 -9.80 9.54
C ILE A 140 -4.22 -11.02 9.16
N ILE A 141 -5.13 -10.88 8.20
CA ILE A 141 -6.00 -11.94 7.72
C ILE A 141 -5.26 -12.76 6.66
N LYS A 142 -4.50 -13.75 7.11
CA LYS A 142 -3.63 -14.56 6.24
C LYS A 142 -4.37 -15.50 5.30
N ASN A 143 -5.52 -16.01 5.71
CA ASN A 143 -6.31 -16.96 4.91
C ASN A 143 -7.55 -16.24 4.36
N LYS A 144 -7.43 -15.76 3.12
CA LYS A 144 -8.53 -15.08 2.42
C LYS A 144 -9.71 -16.00 2.16
N ASP A 145 -9.47 -17.28 1.87
CA ASP A 145 -10.54 -18.23 1.56
C ASP A 145 -11.37 -18.59 2.81
N ASP A 146 -10.71 -18.78 3.97
CA ASP A 146 -11.38 -18.96 5.26
C ASP A 146 -12.21 -17.72 5.61
N TYR A 147 -11.64 -16.54 5.42
CA TYR A 147 -12.35 -15.27 5.61
C TYR A 147 -13.59 -15.15 4.70
N ILE A 148 -13.47 -15.44 3.40
CA ILE A 148 -14.60 -15.40 2.44
C ILE A 148 -15.64 -16.48 2.73
N SER A 149 -15.22 -17.69 3.11
CA SER A 149 -16.14 -18.77 3.45
C SER A 149 -17.04 -18.43 4.65
N LYS A 150 -16.51 -17.66 5.61
CA LYS A 150 -17.26 -17.15 6.77
C LYS A 150 -18.11 -15.92 6.44
N LEU A 151 -17.78 -15.19 5.38
CA LEU A 151 -18.58 -14.08 4.85
C LEU A 151 -19.85 -14.53 4.11
N ASN A 152 -19.78 -15.56 3.28
CA ASN A 152 -20.89 -15.94 2.40
C ASN A 152 -22.19 -16.31 3.17
N PRO A 153 -22.17 -17.11 4.26
CA PRO A 153 -23.39 -17.41 5.03
C PRO A 153 -23.96 -16.20 5.76
N PHE A 154 -23.14 -15.20 6.05
CA PHE A 154 -23.57 -13.94 6.65
C PHE A 154 -24.32 -13.08 5.62
N PHE A 155 -23.74 -12.92 4.42
CA PHE A 155 -24.38 -12.18 3.33
C PHE A 155 -25.68 -12.83 2.86
N ASN A 156 -25.68 -14.15 2.66
CA ASN A 156 -26.87 -14.87 2.20
C ASN A 156 -28.02 -14.72 3.19
N ARG A 157 -27.76 -14.83 4.50
CA ARG A 157 -28.80 -14.64 5.53
C ARG A 157 -29.32 -13.21 5.58
N ARG A 158 -28.44 -12.22 5.44
CA ARG A 158 -28.82 -10.80 5.36
C ARG A 158 -29.71 -10.54 4.15
N GLU A 159 -29.30 -10.99 2.97
CA GLU A 159 -30.05 -10.80 1.72
C GLU A 159 -31.44 -11.44 1.82
N THR A 160 -31.54 -12.68 2.32
CA THR A 160 -32.84 -13.33 2.55
C THR A 160 -33.74 -12.58 3.54
N LEU A 161 -33.17 -11.98 4.58
CA LEU A 161 -33.95 -11.24 5.58
C LEU A 161 -34.41 -9.90 5.01
N ILE A 162 -33.56 -9.17 4.29
CA ILE A 162 -33.93 -7.91 3.64
C ILE A 162 -34.99 -8.16 2.56
N ASP A 163 -34.82 -9.20 1.74
CA ASP A 163 -35.77 -9.55 0.68
C ASP A 163 -37.13 -9.96 1.23
N SER A 164 -37.19 -10.52 2.45
CA SER A 164 -38.46 -10.83 3.12
C SER A 164 -39.30 -9.59 3.48
N TYR A 165 -38.67 -8.40 3.50
CA TYR A 165 -39.33 -7.11 3.70
C TYR A 165 -39.50 -6.32 2.40
N ALA A 166 -39.16 -6.89 1.24
CA ALA A 166 -39.37 -6.23 -0.05
C ALA A 166 -40.86 -6.02 -0.33
N GLY A 167 -41.29 -4.76 -0.50
CA GLY A 167 -42.69 -4.39 -0.75
C GLY A 167 -43.53 -4.11 0.50
N VAL A 168 -42.95 -4.19 1.70
CA VAL A 168 -43.60 -3.73 2.95
C VAL A 168 -43.49 -2.20 3.05
N GLU A 169 -44.54 -1.53 3.52
CA GLU A 169 -44.51 -0.09 3.77
C GLU A 169 -43.66 0.21 5.02
N TYR A 170 -42.57 0.97 4.84
CA TYR A 170 -41.55 1.18 5.88
C TYR A 170 -41.95 2.30 6.87
N THR A 171 -42.76 1.94 7.85
CA THR A 171 -43.07 2.80 9.02
C THR A 171 -41.97 2.73 10.10
N PRO A 172 -41.90 3.68 11.06
CA PRO A 172 -40.96 3.62 12.18
C PRO A 172 -40.97 2.30 12.98
N GLU A 173 -42.14 1.67 13.09
CA GLU A 173 -42.34 0.41 13.82
C GLU A 173 -41.74 -0.78 13.06
N THR A 174 -41.96 -0.85 11.75
CA THR A 174 -41.39 -1.90 10.89
C THR A 174 -39.88 -1.77 10.74
N LYS A 175 -39.34 -0.53 10.73
CA LYS A 175 -37.90 -0.26 10.80
C LYS A 175 -37.30 -0.85 12.07
N LYS A 176 -38.00 -0.67 13.19
CA LYS A 176 -37.55 -1.17 14.48
C LYS A 176 -37.54 -2.70 14.54
N GLU A 177 -38.60 -3.32 14.04
CA GLU A 177 -38.69 -4.77 13.96
C GLU A 177 -37.58 -5.39 13.08
N LEU A 178 -37.30 -4.80 11.92
CA LEU A 178 -36.20 -5.26 11.05
C LEU A 178 -34.84 -5.12 11.75
N TYR A 179 -34.62 -4.00 12.46
CA TYR A 179 -33.39 -3.77 13.19
C TYR A 179 -33.19 -4.78 14.32
N ASP A 180 -34.21 -5.00 15.14
CA ASP A 180 -34.16 -5.94 16.25
C ASP A 180 -33.88 -7.36 15.73
N LYS A 181 -34.48 -7.77 14.60
CA LYS A 181 -34.18 -9.06 13.94
C LYS A 181 -32.77 -9.15 13.38
N LEU A 182 -32.20 -8.06 12.86
CA LEU A 182 -30.82 -8.02 12.40
C LEU A 182 -29.83 -8.14 13.56
N VAL A 183 -30.14 -7.54 14.72
CA VAL A 183 -29.36 -7.68 15.96
C VAL A 183 -29.47 -9.11 16.52
N GLU A 184 -30.68 -9.67 16.60
CA GLU A 184 -30.90 -11.06 17.03
C GLU A 184 -30.19 -12.10 16.16
N ALA A 185 -30.07 -11.83 14.86
CA ALA A 185 -29.37 -12.69 13.92
C ALA A 185 -27.84 -12.56 13.96
N ASP A 186 -27.29 -11.78 14.90
CA ASP A 186 -25.88 -11.38 14.97
C ASP A 186 -25.36 -10.74 13.66
N LEU A 187 -26.25 -10.13 12.88
CA LEU A 187 -25.92 -9.47 11.61
C LEU A 187 -25.50 -8.02 11.80
N VAL A 188 -25.68 -7.46 13.00
CA VAL A 188 -25.34 -6.09 13.38
C VAL A 188 -24.82 -6.06 14.82
N ALA A 189 -23.83 -5.21 15.13
CA ALA A 189 -23.35 -5.03 16.49
C ALA A 189 -24.41 -4.35 17.38
N GLY A 190 -24.83 -5.05 18.44
CA GLY A 190 -25.92 -4.64 19.36
C GLY A 190 -25.68 -3.38 20.20
N GLU A 191 -24.57 -2.65 19.99
CA GLU A 191 -24.23 -1.42 20.72
C GLU A 191 -24.36 -0.14 19.86
N ALA A 192 -24.78 -0.23 18.60
CA ALA A 192 -25.05 0.93 17.79
C ALA A 192 -26.38 1.57 18.23
N THR A 193 -26.30 2.79 18.78
CA THR A 193 -27.46 3.67 18.97
C THR A 193 -28.28 3.73 17.68
N TYR A 194 -29.61 3.62 17.79
CA TYR A 194 -30.55 3.73 16.67
C TYR A 194 -30.09 4.85 15.75
N PRO A 195 -29.57 4.54 14.56
CA PRO A 195 -29.14 5.61 13.71
C PRO A 195 -30.42 6.19 13.09
N ALA A 196 -30.60 7.49 13.26
CA ALA A 196 -31.76 8.22 12.76
C ALA A 196 -31.72 8.25 11.23
N HIS A 197 -32.18 7.17 10.58
CA HIS A 197 -32.18 7.04 9.12
C HIS A 197 -33.59 6.86 8.59
N ASP A 198 -33.90 7.65 7.57
CA ASP A 198 -35.26 7.85 7.10
C ASP A 198 -35.70 6.82 6.05
N THR A 199 -34.78 6.04 5.45
CA THR A 199 -35.10 5.08 4.37
C THR A 199 -34.34 3.74 4.44
N VAL A 200 -34.91 2.70 3.81
CA VAL A 200 -34.33 1.34 3.65
C VAL A 200 -32.96 1.38 2.96
N ASP A 201 -32.81 2.26 1.98
CA ASP A 201 -31.57 2.40 1.23
C ASP A 201 -30.46 3.04 2.06
N GLN A 202 -30.79 3.83 3.09
CA GLN A 202 -29.83 4.31 4.08
C GLN A 202 -29.43 3.22 5.08
N LEU A 203 -30.35 2.32 5.47
CA LEU A 203 -30.03 1.15 6.29
C LEU A 203 -29.10 0.16 5.57
N LYS A 204 -29.26 -0.02 4.25
CA LYS A 204 -28.31 -0.78 3.41
C LYS A 204 -26.89 -0.20 3.45
N ASN A 205 -26.75 1.10 3.71
CA ASN A 205 -25.47 1.82 3.66
C ASN A 205 -24.78 2.00 5.03
N TYR A 206 -25.50 1.84 6.15
CA TYR A 206 -25.02 2.25 7.48
C TYR A 206 -24.33 1.15 8.29
N TYR A 207 -24.59 -0.13 8.00
CA TYR A 207 -23.84 -1.25 8.57
C TYR A 207 -22.77 -1.67 7.57
N VAL A 208 -21.50 -1.49 7.95
CA VAL A 208 -20.35 -1.20 7.09
C VAL A 208 -19.86 -2.40 6.26
N LEU A 209 -20.75 -2.88 5.38
CA LEU A 209 -20.52 -3.75 4.24
C LEU A 209 -21.51 -3.30 3.15
N GLN A 210 -21.19 -2.17 2.49
CA GLN A 210 -22.02 -1.62 1.41
C GLN A 210 -22.17 -2.63 0.25
N SER A 211 -21.26 -3.59 0.14
CA SER A 211 -21.34 -4.72 -0.80
C SER A 211 -20.48 -5.92 -0.39
N GLN A 212 -20.74 -7.10 -0.98
CA GLN A 212 -19.83 -8.26 -0.92
C GLN A 212 -18.41 -7.90 -1.38
N LYS A 213 -18.28 -6.94 -2.31
CA LYS A 213 -17.01 -6.44 -2.83
C LYS A 213 -16.18 -5.76 -1.74
N ASP A 214 -16.81 -5.04 -0.80
CA ASP A 214 -16.11 -4.36 0.29
C ASP A 214 -15.55 -5.36 1.30
N ALA A 215 -16.34 -6.38 1.64
CA ALA A 215 -15.89 -7.51 2.44
C ALA A 215 -14.66 -8.18 1.80
N VAL A 216 -14.72 -8.53 0.51
CA VAL A 216 -13.59 -9.16 -0.21
C VAL A 216 -12.35 -8.25 -0.29
N SER A 217 -12.56 -6.94 -0.19
CA SER A 217 -11.52 -5.90 -0.18
C SER A 217 -11.08 -5.51 1.23
N TYR A 218 -11.58 -6.19 2.26
CA TYR A 218 -11.31 -5.89 3.68
C TYR A 218 -11.68 -4.47 4.11
N LEU A 219 -12.69 -3.87 3.48
CA LEU A 219 -13.16 -2.54 3.81
C LEU A 219 -14.29 -2.63 4.84
N GLY A 220 -14.30 -1.67 5.77
CA GLY A 220 -15.39 -1.51 6.73
C GLY A 220 -15.21 -2.27 8.05
N ASP A 221 -16.33 -2.65 8.67
CA ASP A 221 -16.37 -3.17 10.04
C ASP A 221 -16.08 -4.67 10.13
N PHE A 222 -16.33 -5.39 9.04
CA PHE A 222 -16.24 -6.83 9.03
C PHE A 222 -14.84 -7.39 9.33
N PRO A 223 -13.73 -6.86 8.80
CA PRO A 223 -12.39 -7.33 9.17
C PRO A 223 -12.15 -7.31 10.68
N ALA A 224 -12.57 -6.24 11.37
CA ALA A 224 -12.43 -6.15 12.82
C ALA A 224 -13.33 -7.17 13.54
N ALA A 225 -14.58 -7.32 13.11
CA ALA A 225 -15.51 -8.30 13.66
C ALA A 225 -14.98 -9.75 13.48
N TYR A 226 -14.48 -10.07 12.29
CA TYR A 226 -13.86 -11.34 11.97
C TYR A 226 -12.70 -11.65 12.92
N LEU A 227 -11.77 -10.72 13.09
CA LEU A 227 -10.59 -10.91 13.93
C LEU A 227 -10.95 -11.05 15.42
N ASN A 228 -11.98 -10.36 15.88
CA ASN A 228 -12.50 -10.52 17.23
C ASN A 228 -13.12 -11.92 17.42
N ASN A 229 -13.91 -12.39 16.46
CA ASN A 229 -14.55 -13.72 16.51
C ASN A 229 -13.51 -14.86 16.44
N THR A 230 -12.52 -14.75 15.56
CA THR A 230 -11.42 -15.73 15.47
C THR A 230 -10.39 -15.60 16.58
N LYS A 231 -10.61 -14.68 17.53
CA LYS A 231 -9.70 -14.41 18.65
C LYS A 231 -8.26 -14.13 18.21
N THR A 232 -8.10 -13.43 17.09
CA THR A 232 -6.78 -13.12 16.52
C THR A 232 -6.07 -12.10 17.39
N LYS A 233 -4.84 -12.41 17.80
CA LYS A 233 -4.04 -11.54 18.66
C LYS A 233 -3.39 -10.40 17.86
N CYS A 234 -3.40 -9.21 18.45
CA CYS A 234 -2.65 -8.06 17.95
C CYS A 234 -1.14 -8.39 17.89
N PRO A 235 -0.45 -8.16 16.76
CA PRO A 235 1.00 -8.43 16.65
C PRO A 235 1.85 -7.57 17.58
N ARG A 236 1.34 -6.41 18.01
CA ARG A 236 2.07 -5.45 18.85
C ARG A 236 1.90 -5.72 20.35
N CYS A 237 0.67 -5.94 20.82
CA CYS A 237 0.38 -6.06 22.26
C CYS A 237 -0.22 -7.42 22.68
N GLY A 238 -0.56 -8.30 21.74
CA GLY A 238 -1.12 -9.62 22.05
C GLY A 238 -2.61 -9.65 22.43
N ASN A 239 -3.25 -8.49 22.59
CA ASN A 239 -4.68 -8.39 22.93
C ASN A 239 -5.59 -8.70 21.74
N ILE A 240 -6.86 -9.01 22.03
CA ILE A 240 -7.89 -9.42 21.07
C ILE A 240 -9.03 -8.40 21.16
N ALA A 241 -8.77 -7.20 20.66
CA ALA A 241 -9.73 -6.12 20.63
C ALA A 241 -9.47 -5.26 19.39
N TRP A 242 -10.21 -5.56 18.32
CA TRP A 242 -10.11 -4.90 17.03
C TRP A 242 -11.29 -3.95 16.81
N TYR A 243 -11.00 -2.82 16.19
CA TYR A 243 -11.96 -1.80 15.80
C TYR A 243 -11.70 -1.38 14.35
N PRO A 244 -12.75 -1.13 13.55
CA PRO A 244 -12.60 -0.58 12.22
C PRO A 244 -12.01 0.83 12.27
N VAL A 245 -11.09 1.15 11.38
CA VAL A 245 -10.71 2.55 11.18
C VAL A 245 -11.78 3.16 10.31
N ALA A 246 -12.54 4.13 10.84
CA ALA A 246 -13.48 4.91 10.02
C ALA A 246 -12.71 5.39 8.79
N HIS A 247 -13.19 5.02 7.61
CA HIS A 247 -12.59 5.46 6.36
C HIS A 247 -12.48 6.98 6.43
N LEU A 248 -11.26 7.49 6.39
CA LEU A 248 -10.99 8.88 6.03
C LEU A 248 -11.31 9.03 4.53
N GLN A 249 -12.53 8.70 4.12
CA GLN A 249 -13.11 9.25 2.93
C GLN A 249 -13.32 10.72 3.26
N TYR A 250 -12.31 11.51 2.89
CA TYR A 250 -12.39 12.95 2.92
C TYR A 250 -13.74 13.38 2.36
N ASP A 251 -14.42 14.19 3.15
CA ASP A 251 -15.60 14.97 2.78
C ASP A 251 -15.17 16.01 1.72
N VAL A 252 -14.82 15.55 0.51
CA VAL A 252 -14.48 16.43 -0.63
C VAL A 252 -15.74 17.10 -1.19
N GLN A 253 -16.92 16.84 -0.60
CA GLN A 253 -18.19 17.45 -0.98
C GLN A 253 -18.61 18.64 -0.12
N ASP A 254 -17.89 19.01 0.95
CA ASP A 254 -18.25 20.21 1.70
C ASP A 254 -17.80 21.48 0.96
N GLU A 255 -18.65 21.95 0.04
CA GLU A 255 -18.51 23.20 -0.72
C GLU A 255 -18.47 24.48 0.16
N ARG A 256 -18.53 24.35 1.50
CA ARG A 256 -18.49 25.47 2.46
C ARG A 256 -17.22 26.31 2.43
N TRP A 257 -16.12 25.84 1.81
CA TRP A 257 -14.89 26.63 1.72
C TRP A 257 -14.87 27.71 0.61
N ARG A 258 -15.90 27.82 -0.24
CA ARG A 258 -15.94 28.82 -1.32
C ARG A 258 -16.34 30.24 -0.90
N HIS A 259 -16.80 30.46 0.33
CA HIS A 259 -17.36 31.76 0.75
C HIS A 259 -16.51 32.58 1.73
N ARG A 260 -15.20 32.37 1.79
CA ARG A 260 -14.28 33.33 2.42
C ARG A 260 -13.29 33.88 1.41
N LYS A 261 -13.75 34.90 0.68
CA LYS A 261 -12.93 35.95 0.06
C LYS A 261 -13.48 37.29 0.50
#